data_AF-A0A956R4C4-F1
#
_entry.id   AF-A0A956R4C4-F1
#
_cell.length_a   1.000
_cell.length_b   1.000
_cell.length_c   1.000
_cell.angle_alpha   90.00
_cell.angle_beta   90.00
_cell.angle_gamma   90.00
#
_symmetry.space_group_name_H-M   'P 1'
#
loop_
_entity.id
_entity.type
_entity.pdbx_description
1 polymer ?
#
loop_
_entity_poly.entity_id
_entity_poly.type
_entity_poly.pdbx_seq_one_letter_code
_entity_poly.pdbx_strand_id
1 'polypeptide(L)'
;PQSRNRELSLGEDNLGFAAFALEARRVEAIRALEAELRTQLGLGADRPLALFGEWIGPGVQKGVAVSQLPARQWVLFALATLDDEDTEAEPTEDAEEAGPRKRWLPLPSLGDRYVEQQIHAIVDGPCWTLELDFEQRLALEVAADKVEAATAEIDARCPWAARFGVEGVGEGLVWSPLDEHFGDSELRFKSKGARHQIVNRSGDKRKAAAVDPAVLESVQAFIGFAVTPARLAQGLEALAEQGKAHEMRSLGDYMRWLANDVRRECADELESNGLEWKQVAKQVNEQAKRYFCEGL
;
A
#
# COMPACT_ATOMS: atom_id res chain seq x y z
N PRO A 1 1.11 -4.91 12.23
CA PRO A 1 0.16 -5.04 11.08
C PRO A 1 0.08 -6.52 10.69
N GLN A 2 -1.13 -7.09 10.51
CA GLN A 2 -1.23 -8.44 9.97
C GLN A 2 -0.36 -8.52 8.72
N SER A 3 0.68 -9.35 8.77
CA SER A 3 1.57 -9.49 7.63
C SER A 3 0.71 -9.92 6.46
N ARG A 4 0.85 -9.28 5.30
CA ARG A 4 0.21 -9.75 4.05
C ARG A 4 0.50 -11.22 3.77
N ASN A 5 1.54 -11.77 4.40
CA ASN A 5 2.06 -13.11 4.20
C ASN A 5 1.91 -14.03 5.43
N ARG A 6 1.32 -13.57 6.55
CA ARG A 6 1.22 -14.40 7.78
C ARG A 6 0.08 -13.97 8.71
N GLU A 7 -0.67 -14.93 9.22
CA GLU A 7 -1.57 -14.74 10.37
C GLU A 7 -0.75 -14.43 11.64
N LEU A 8 -1.22 -13.50 12.45
CA LEU A 8 -0.53 -13.14 13.68
C LEU A 8 -1.16 -13.83 14.88
N SER A 9 -0.33 -14.15 15.86
CA SER A 9 -0.73 -14.62 17.18
C SER A 9 0.02 -13.82 18.25
N LEU A 10 -0.30 -14.00 19.53
CA LEU A 10 0.48 -13.37 20.61
C LEU A 10 1.96 -13.80 20.61
N GLY A 11 2.26 -15.02 20.17
CA GLY A 11 3.64 -15.52 20.03
C GLY A 11 4.34 -15.02 18.76
N GLU A 12 3.58 -14.47 17.81
CA GLU A 12 4.05 -14.01 16.51
C GLU A 12 3.55 -12.59 16.23
N ASP A 13 3.59 -11.73 17.26
CA ASP A 13 3.13 -10.35 17.15
C ASP A 13 3.98 -9.54 16.16
N ASN A 14 3.35 -8.58 15.50
CA ASN A 14 4.00 -7.64 14.60
C ASN A 14 3.71 -6.21 15.06
N LEU A 15 4.70 -5.60 15.71
CA LEU A 15 4.68 -4.21 16.20
C LEU A 15 3.52 -3.92 17.17
N GLY A 16 3.14 -4.91 17.98
CA GLY A 16 2.10 -4.78 19.01
C GLY A 16 0.67 -4.93 18.49
N PHE A 17 0.46 -5.24 17.20
CA PHE A 17 -0.87 -5.30 16.62
C PHE A 17 -1.67 -6.52 17.11
N ALA A 18 -1.03 -7.69 17.23
CA ALA A 18 -1.71 -8.88 17.74
C ALA A 18 -2.13 -8.69 19.20
N ALA A 19 -1.22 -8.15 20.03
CA ALA A 19 -1.54 -7.78 21.41
C ALA A 19 -2.68 -6.75 21.50
N PHE A 20 -2.68 -5.75 20.60
CA PHE A 20 -3.77 -4.77 20.51
C PHE A 20 -5.11 -5.43 20.18
N ALA A 21 -5.18 -6.19 19.08
CA ALA A 21 -6.42 -6.78 18.59
C ALA A 21 -7.00 -7.85 19.52
N LEU A 22 -6.14 -8.53 20.30
CA LEU A 22 -6.53 -9.61 21.21
C LEU A 22 -6.77 -9.15 22.66
N GLU A 23 -6.59 -7.86 22.98
CA GLU A 23 -6.99 -7.35 24.30
C GLU A 23 -8.53 -7.40 24.43
N ALA A 24 -9.03 -7.90 25.56
CA ALA A 24 -10.46 -8.13 25.80
C ALA A 24 -11.39 -6.98 25.38
N ARG A 25 -11.06 -5.72 25.75
CA ARG A 25 -11.87 -4.56 25.39
C ARG A 25 -11.90 -4.28 23.89
N ARG A 26 -10.79 -4.53 23.17
CA ARG A 26 -10.76 -4.40 21.70
C ARG A 26 -11.46 -5.57 21.04
N VAL A 27 -11.36 -6.79 21.57
CA VAL A 27 -12.11 -7.94 21.06
C VAL A 27 -13.62 -7.66 21.12
N GLU A 28 -14.12 -7.17 22.26
CA GLU A 28 -15.52 -6.78 22.41
C GLU A 28 -15.93 -5.69 21.41
N ALA A 29 -15.12 -4.65 21.26
CA ALA A 29 -15.37 -3.57 20.31
C ALA A 29 -15.36 -4.05 18.84
N ILE A 30 -14.42 -4.91 18.46
CA ILE A 30 -14.31 -5.49 17.12
C ILE A 30 -15.55 -6.35 16.82
N ARG A 31 -16.04 -7.13 17.79
CA ARG A 31 -17.26 -7.92 17.63
C ARG A 31 -18.51 -7.06 17.52
N ALA A 32 -18.60 -5.97 18.30
CA ALA A 32 -19.68 -5.01 18.18
C ALA A 32 -19.67 -4.34 16.80
N LEU A 33 -18.49 -3.92 16.33
CA LEU A 33 -18.30 -3.34 15.00
C LEU A 33 -18.66 -4.32 13.89
N GLU A 34 -18.23 -5.59 14.00
CA GLU A 34 -18.58 -6.65 13.05
C GLU A 34 -20.11 -6.80 12.93
N ALA A 35 -20.82 -6.90 14.07
CA ALA A 35 -22.27 -7.05 14.09
C ALA A 35 -23.00 -5.85 13.48
N GLU A 36 -22.52 -4.64 13.75
CA GLU A 36 -23.06 -3.41 13.17
C GLU A 36 -22.86 -3.38 11.65
N LEU A 37 -21.64 -3.63 11.18
CA LEU A 37 -21.31 -3.63 9.75
C LEU A 37 -22.12 -4.68 9.01
N ARG A 38 -22.27 -5.89 9.57
CA ARG A 38 -23.12 -6.95 8.99
C ARG A 38 -24.56 -6.49 8.83
N THR A 39 -25.10 -5.82 9.85
CA THR A 39 -26.47 -5.31 9.81
C THR A 39 -26.63 -4.22 8.75
N GLN A 40 -25.72 -3.24 8.68
CA GLN A 40 -25.77 -2.15 7.72
C GLN A 40 -25.56 -2.61 6.27
N LEU A 41 -24.71 -3.61 6.07
CA LEU A 41 -24.35 -4.12 4.75
C LEU A 41 -25.25 -5.29 4.30
N GLY A 42 -26.23 -5.69 5.13
CA GLY A 42 -27.12 -6.82 4.84
C GLY A 42 -26.38 -8.15 4.70
N LEU A 43 -25.28 -8.34 5.43
CA LEU A 43 -24.40 -9.50 5.31
C LEU A 43 -24.76 -10.61 6.32
N GLY A 44 -25.10 -11.79 5.80
CA GLY A 44 -25.38 -12.99 6.61
C GLY A 44 -24.20 -13.45 7.46
N ALA A 45 -24.48 -14.13 8.57
CA ALA A 45 -23.44 -14.61 9.52
C ALA A 45 -22.54 -15.72 8.95
N ASP A 46 -23.03 -16.41 7.92
CA ASP A 46 -22.35 -17.44 7.15
C ASP A 46 -21.27 -16.88 6.21
N ARG A 47 -21.34 -15.59 5.86
CA ARG A 47 -20.33 -14.95 5.01
C ARG A 47 -19.16 -14.39 5.80
N PRO A 48 -17.92 -14.59 5.34
CA PRO A 48 -16.74 -14.00 5.99
C PRO A 48 -16.75 -12.48 5.79
N LEU A 49 -16.44 -11.72 6.84
CA LEU A 49 -16.24 -10.28 6.76
C LEU A 49 -14.79 -9.95 7.14
N ALA A 50 -14.04 -9.42 6.17
CA ALA A 50 -12.67 -8.98 6.37
C ALA A 50 -12.62 -7.46 6.56
N LEU A 51 -11.99 -7.04 7.66
CA LEU A 51 -11.76 -5.64 7.99
C LEU A 51 -10.30 -5.31 7.70
N PHE A 52 -10.05 -4.52 6.65
CA PHE A 52 -8.71 -4.07 6.28
C PHE A 52 -8.46 -2.70 6.89
N GLY A 53 -7.30 -2.54 7.54
CA GLY A 53 -6.90 -1.27 8.12
C GLY A 53 -5.40 -1.15 8.28
N GLU A 54 -4.94 0.09 8.42
CA GLU A 54 -3.55 0.43 8.64
C GLU A 54 -3.27 0.50 10.14
N TRP A 55 -2.18 -0.15 10.58
CA TRP A 55 -1.68 0.00 11.94
C TRP A 55 -0.70 1.16 11.96
N ILE A 56 -1.06 2.27 12.59
CA ILE A 56 -0.25 3.50 12.60
C ILE A 56 0.07 3.92 14.03
N GLY A 57 1.06 4.80 14.20
CA GLY A 57 1.44 5.35 15.50
C GLY A 57 2.90 5.12 15.88
N PRO A 58 3.24 5.43 17.14
CA PRO A 58 4.61 5.37 17.64
C PRO A 58 5.26 4.00 17.47
N GLY A 59 6.46 4.00 16.86
CA GLY A 59 7.27 2.80 16.68
C GLY A 59 6.75 1.83 15.60
N VAL A 60 5.77 2.23 14.79
CA VAL A 60 5.34 1.41 13.64
C VAL A 60 6.14 1.75 12.38
N GLN A 61 6.22 3.04 12.04
CA GLN A 61 7.04 3.55 10.94
C GLN A 61 7.74 4.84 11.36
N LYS A 62 8.74 5.28 10.61
CA LYS A 62 9.52 6.49 10.90
C LYS A 62 9.33 7.54 9.81
N GLY A 63 9.62 8.80 10.12
CA GLY A 63 9.68 9.88 9.13
C GLY A 63 8.33 10.48 8.70
N VAL A 64 7.21 10.02 9.27
CA VAL A 64 5.86 10.51 8.95
C VAL A 64 5.14 11.05 10.18
N ALA A 65 4.22 12.00 10.01
CA ALA A 65 3.50 12.61 11.14
C ALA A 65 2.74 11.59 11.99
N VAL A 66 2.13 10.57 11.35
CA VAL A 66 1.38 9.54 12.08
C VAL A 66 2.24 8.72 13.06
N SER A 67 3.57 8.74 12.91
CA SER A 67 4.49 8.12 13.88
C SER A 67 4.59 8.88 15.21
N GLN A 68 4.10 10.12 15.25
CA GLN A 68 4.13 11.01 16.41
C GLN A 68 2.76 11.10 17.13
N LEU A 69 1.80 10.28 16.73
CA LEU A 69 0.50 10.18 17.41
C LEU A 69 0.68 9.80 18.88
N PRO A 70 -0.23 10.21 19.79
CA PRO A 70 -0.12 9.89 21.21
C PRO A 70 -0.20 8.39 21.52
N ALA A 71 -0.89 7.63 20.67
CA ALA A 71 -1.05 6.20 20.76
C ALA A 71 -1.09 5.57 19.36
N ARG A 72 -0.92 4.24 19.32
CA ARG A 72 -1.14 3.48 18.08
C ARG A 72 -2.63 3.33 17.82
N GLN A 73 -2.98 3.35 16.54
CA GLN A 73 -4.35 3.31 16.05
C GLN A 73 -4.48 2.26 14.95
N TRP A 74 -5.62 1.59 14.93
CA TRP A 74 -6.04 0.77 13.79
C TRP A 74 -7.06 1.56 12.96
N VAL A 75 -6.66 1.98 11.77
CA VAL A 75 -7.47 2.81 10.87
C VAL A 75 -7.98 1.97 9.72
N LEU A 76 -9.26 1.60 9.78
CA LEU A 76 -9.92 0.85 8.72
C LEU A 76 -9.96 1.66 7.42
N PHE A 77 -9.65 1.01 6.29
CA PHE A 77 -9.71 1.63 4.98
C PHE A 77 -10.51 0.82 3.95
N ALA A 78 -10.81 -0.45 4.21
CA ALA A 78 -11.63 -1.25 3.31
C ALA A 78 -12.31 -2.41 4.04
N LEU A 79 -13.46 -2.83 3.52
CA LEU A 79 -14.18 -4.03 3.92
C LEU A 79 -14.29 -4.97 2.73
N ALA A 80 -14.24 -6.27 2.96
CA ALA A 80 -14.56 -7.24 1.91
C ALA A 80 -15.29 -8.46 2.47
N THR A 81 -16.08 -9.10 1.62
CA THR A 81 -16.62 -10.44 1.83
C THR A 81 -16.14 -11.36 0.74
N LEU A 82 -16.34 -12.65 0.95
CA LEU A 82 -16.38 -13.63 -0.12
C LEU A 82 -17.85 -13.87 -0.46
N ASP A 83 -18.20 -13.81 -1.73
CA ASP A 83 -19.48 -14.29 -2.21
C ASP A 83 -19.33 -15.76 -2.64
N ASP A 84 -20.42 -16.51 -2.47
CA ASP A 84 -20.55 -17.84 -3.05
C ASP A 84 -20.49 -17.74 -4.58
N GLU A 85 -20.19 -18.83 -5.26
CA GLU A 85 -20.12 -18.88 -6.73
C GLU A 85 -21.36 -18.23 -7.37
N ASP A 86 -21.16 -17.38 -8.38
CA ASP A 86 -22.23 -16.89 -9.24
C ASP A 86 -22.81 -18.11 -9.98
N THR A 87 -23.91 -18.68 -9.48
CA THR A 87 -24.67 -19.72 -10.22
C THR A 87 -25.28 -19.20 -11.53
N GLU A 88 -25.18 -17.90 -11.81
CA GLU A 88 -25.74 -17.23 -12.99
C GLU A 88 -24.67 -16.72 -13.99
N ALA A 89 -23.37 -16.87 -13.69
CA ALA A 89 -22.33 -16.53 -14.66
C ALA A 89 -22.23 -17.62 -15.73
N GLU A 90 -22.52 -17.27 -16.99
CA GLU A 90 -22.32 -18.15 -18.15
C GLU A 90 -20.88 -18.69 -18.12
N PRO A 91 -20.66 -20.02 -18.10
CA PRO A 91 -19.33 -20.59 -18.05
C PRO A 91 -18.57 -20.24 -19.32
N THR A 92 -17.45 -19.52 -19.19
CA THR A 92 -16.49 -19.34 -20.28
C THR A 92 -15.59 -20.57 -20.38
N GLU A 93 -15.15 -20.90 -21.59
CA GLU A 93 -14.33 -22.10 -21.89
C GLU A 93 -12.97 -22.12 -21.15
N ASP A 94 -12.57 -20.99 -20.52
CA ASP A 94 -11.32 -20.82 -19.76
C ASP A 94 -11.51 -20.75 -18.23
N ALA A 95 -12.71 -21.03 -17.70
CA ALA A 95 -12.98 -20.96 -16.26
C ALA A 95 -12.49 -22.22 -15.53
N GLU A 96 -11.17 -22.34 -15.32
CA GLU A 96 -10.63 -23.19 -14.24
C GLU A 96 -11.26 -22.75 -12.90
N GLU A 97 -11.87 -23.70 -12.18
CA GLU A 97 -12.52 -23.60 -10.85
C GLU A 97 -12.34 -22.23 -10.17
N ALA A 98 -13.20 -21.27 -10.51
CA ALA A 98 -13.15 -19.94 -9.92
C ALA A 98 -13.65 -20.06 -8.48
N GLY A 99 -12.72 -20.21 -7.53
CA GLY A 99 -13.00 -20.16 -6.11
C GLY A 99 -13.74 -18.88 -5.70
N PRO A 100 -14.17 -18.79 -4.43
CA PRO A 100 -15.03 -17.71 -3.94
C PRO A 100 -14.51 -16.32 -4.33
N ARG A 101 -15.36 -15.52 -4.98
CA ARG A 101 -15.00 -14.19 -5.46
C ARG A 101 -14.96 -13.19 -4.30
N LYS A 102 -13.87 -12.42 -4.22
CA LYS A 102 -13.74 -11.33 -3.27
C LYS A 102 -14.55 -10.14 -3.73
N ARG A 103 -15.53 -9.71 -2.94
CA ARG A 103 -16.29 -8.47 -3.15
C ARG A 103 -15.92 -7.43 -2.10
N TRP A 104 -15.56 -6.24 -2.56
CA TRP A 104 -15.34 -5.10 -1.68
C TRP A 104 -16.66 -4.49 -1.24
N LEU A 105 -16.71 -4.02 0.00
CA LEU A 105 -17.89 -3.41 0.61
C LEU A 105 -17.56 -1.96 1.00
N PRO A 106 -18.52 -1.02 0.90
CA PRO A 106 -18.31 0.36 1.31
C PRO A 106 -18.03 0.42 2.81
N LEU A 107 -17.01 1.19 3.20
CA LEU A 107 -16.68 1.43 4.60
C LEU A 107 -17.49 2.64 5.11
N PRO A 108 -18.43 2.45 6.06
CA PRO A 108 -19.14 3.58 6.65
C PRO A 108 -18.26 4.35 7.64
N SER A 109 -18.68 5.59 7.92
CA SER A 109 -18.12 6.39 9.02
C SER A 109 -18.34 5.70 10.36
N LEU A 110 -17.29 5.66 11.20
CA LEU A 110 -17.40 5.19 12.58
C LEU A 110 -17.67 6.33 13.55
N GLY A 111 -17.35 7.57 13.17
CA GLY A 111 -17.41 8.71 14.07
C GLY A 111 -16.59 8.45 15.32
N ASP A 112 -17.16 8.74 16.49
CA ASP A 112 -16.44 8.64 17.77
C ASP A 112 -16.62 7.28 18.48
N ARG A 113 -17.40 6.36 17.91
CA ARG A 113 -17.91 5.17 18.61
C ARG A 113 -16.83 4.22 19.14
N TYR A 114 -15.68 4.17 18.47
CA TYR A 114 -14.58 3.27 18.82
C TYR A 114 -13.25 3.98 19.07
N VAL A 115 -13.28 5.30 19.25
CA VAL A 115 -12.09 6.14 19.48
C VAL A 115 -11.38 5.75 20.77
N GLU A 116 -12.11 5.41 21.83
CA GLU A 116 -11.52 4.96 23.09
C GLU A 116 -10.69 3.66 22.93
N GLN A 117 -11.08 2.81 21.98
CA GLN A 117 -10.38 1.58 21.64
C GLN A 117 -9.29 1.78 20.58
N GLN A 118 -9.07 3.01 20.11
CA GLN A 118 -8.14 3.37 19.03
C GLN A 118 -8.46 2.68 17.70
N ILE A 119 -9.76 2.43 17.45
CA ILE A 119 -10.27 1.91 16.18
C ILE A 119 -10.97 3.06 15.46
N HIS A 120 -10.53 3.35 14.25
CA HIS A 120 -11.02 4.48 13.45
C HIS A 120 -11.31 4.02 12.02
N ALA A 121 -12.06 4.81 11.25
CA ALA A 121 -12.17 4.61 9.80
C ALA A 121 -11.58 5.80 9.04
N ILE A 122 -10.87 5.51 7.95
CA ILE A 122 -10.20 6.53 7.12
C ILE A 122 -11.18 7.57 6.58
N VAL A 123 -12.43 7.16 6.36
CA VAL A 123 -13.54 8.00 5.89
C VAL A 123 -14.03 9.01 6.93
N ASP A 124 -13.62 8.88 8.21
CA ASP A 124 -13.85 9.89 9.24
C ASP A 124 -12.85 11.05 9.16
N GLY A 125 -11.81 10.93 8.32
CA GLY A 125 -10.85 11.97 8.02
C GLY A 125 -11.18 12.72 6.71
N PRO A 126 -10.35 13.72 6.34
CA PRO A 126 -10.50 14.38 5.05
C PRO A 126 -10.38 13.40 3.88
N CYS A 127 -11.31 13.51 2.92
CA CYS A 127 -11.33 12.74 1.68
C CYS A 127 -11.41 13.70 0.49
N TRP A 128 -10.91 13.24 -0.66
CA TRP A 128 -10.95 13.97 -1.92
C TRP A 128 -11.70 13.13 -2.95
N THR A 129 -12.38 13.81 -3.87
CA THR A 129 -13.08 13.17 -4.99
C THR A 129 -12.60 13.79 -6.29
N LEU A 130 -12.42 12.94 -7.29
CA LEU A 130 -11.94 13.30 -8.62
C LEU A 130 -12.72 12.51 -9.66
N GLU A 131 -13.11 13.17 -10.74
CA GLU A 131 -13.72 12.54 -11.91
C GLU A 131 -12.64 12.35 -12.99
N LEU A 132 -12.60 11.15 -13.60
CA LEU A 132 -11.67 10.80 -14.67
C LEU A 132 -12.47 10.49 -15.93
N ASP A 133 -12.48 11.44 -16.87
CA ASP A 133 -13.00 11.23 -18.21
C ASP A 133 -11.88 10.71 -19.12
N PHE A 134 -11.87 9.40 -19.37
CA PHE A 134 -10.87 8.74 -20.20
C PHE A 134 -10.98 9.07 -21.69
N GLU A 135 -12.10 9.63 -22.15
CA GLU A 135 -12.31 10.02 -23.54
C GLU A 135 -11.73 11.42 -23.82
N GLN A 136 -11.52 12.23 -22.78
CA GLN A 136 -11.05 13.60 -22.91
C GLN A 136 -9.67 13.83 -22.29
N ARG A 137 -8.63 13.82 -23.14
CA ARG A 137 -7.24 14.06 -22.72
C ARG A 137 -7.04 15.31 -21.84
N LEU A 138 -7.67 16.43 -22.19
CA LEU A 138 -7.53 17.67 -21.43
C LEU A 138 -8.13 17.53 -20.01
N ALA A 139 -9.23 16.79 -19.85
CA ALA A 139 -9.80 16.51 -18.54
C ALA A 139 -8.87 15.65 -17.69
N LEU A 140 -8.19 14.66 -18.29
CA LEU A 140 -7.18 13.85 -17.61
C LEU A 140 -5.96 14.67 -17.17
N GLU A 141 -5.49 15.63 -17.98
CA GLU A 141 -4.40 16.54 -17.61
C GLU A 141 -4.79 17.41 -16.41
N VAL A 142 -6.01 17.99 -16.42
CA VAL A 142 -6.54 18.74 -15.27
C VAL A 142 -6.72 17.85 -14.03
N ALA A 143 -7.11 16.59 -14.22
CA ALA A 143 -7.26 15.64 -13.13
C ALA A 143 -5.90 15.28 -12.51
N ALA A 144 -4.86 15.09 -13.32
CA ALA A 144 -3.50 14.87 -12.86
C ALA A 144 -2.99 16.06 -12.01
N ASP A 145 -3.21 17.29 -12.46
CA ASP A 145 -2.85 18.50 -11.69
C ASP A 145 -3.55 18.55 -10.32
N LYS A 146 -4.83 18.15 -10.25
CA LYS A 146 -5.56 18.06 -8.97
C LYS A 146 -4.99 16.99 -8.04
N VAL A 147 -4.63 15.82 -8.60
CA VAL A 147 -3.97 14.75 -7.83
C VAL A 147 -2.64 15.23 -7.27
N GLU A 148 -1.82 15.91 -8.08
CA GLU A 148 -0.53 16.45 -7.66
C GLU A 148 -0.69 17.50 -6.56
N ALA A 149 -1.63 18.44 -6.72
CA ALA A 149 -1.93 19.45 -5.71
C ALA A 149 -2.38 18.84 -4.38
N ALA A 150 -3.35 17.92 -4.40
CA ALA A 150 -3.84 17.25 -3.19
C ALA A 150 -2.72 16.42 -2.51
N THR A 151 -1.87 15.78 -3.31
CA THR A 151 -0.72 15.02 -2.80
C THR A 151 0.33 15.94 -2.16
N ALA A 152 0.59 17.11 -2.74
CA ALA A 152 1.51 18.10 -2.19
C ALA A 152 1.00 18.69 -0.87
N GLU A 153 -0.31 18.93 -0.74
CA GLU A 153 -0.93 19.35 0.52
C GLU A 153 -0.69 18.33 1.64
N ILE A 154 -0.87 17.03 1.33
CA ILE A 154 -0.66 15.93 2.28
C ILE A 154 0.83 15.76 2.62
N ASP A 155 1.71 15.87 1.64
CA ASP A 155 3.16 15.82 1.84
C ASP A 155 3.63 16.97 2.74
N ALA A 156 3.03 18.16 2.63
CA ALA A 156 3.31 19.28 3.51
C ALA A 156 2.74 19.05 4.93
N ARG A 157 1.51 18.54 5.04
CA ARG A 157 0.82 18.33 6.31
C ARG A 157 -0.12 17.13 6.24
N CYS A 158 0.16 16.10 7.04
CA CYS A 158 -0.68 14.93 7.14
C CYS A 158 -2.07 15.28 7.73
N PRO A 159 -3.15 15.15 6.95
CA PRO A 159 -4.49 15.51 7.40
C PRO A 159 -4.99 14.59 8.53
N TRP A 160 -4.57 13.32 8.52
CA TRP A 160 -4.95 12.37 9.56
C TRP A 160 -4.30 12.73 10.91
N ALA A 161 -2.98 12.98 10.92
CA ALA A 161 -2.26 13.35 12.13
C ALA A 161 -2.76 14.68 12.72
N ALA A 162 -3.12 15.64 11.84
CA ALA A 162 -3.65 16.94 12.24
C ALA A 162 -4.94 16.84 13.07
N ARG A 163 -5.77 15.80 12.88
CA ARG A 163 -6.96 15.53 13.71
C ARG A 163 -6.62 15.32 15.19
N PHE A 164 -5.40 14.88 15.48
CA PHE A 164 -4.89 14.62 16.82
C PHE A 164 -3.92 15.71 17.29
N GLY A 165 -3.91 16.88 16.63
CA GLY A 165 -3.03 18.00 16.96
C GLY A 165 -1.55 17.75 16.63
N VAL A 166 -1.25 16.75 15.79
CA VAL A 166 0.10 16.41 15.37
C VAL A 166 0.36 16.98 13.99
N GLU A 167 1.41 17.78 13.88
CA GLU A 167 1.88 18.37 12.63
C GLU A 167 3.01 17.54 12.02
N GLY A 168 3.13 17.60 10.70
CA GLY A 168 4.23 17.00 9.97
C GLY A 168 3.79 16.36 8.66
N VAL A 169 4.74 15.72 8.03
CA VAL A 169 4.67 15.21 6.66
C VAL A 169 3.75 13.96 6.56
N GLY A 170 2.89 13.91 5.54
CA GLY A 170 2.01 12.78 5.22
C GLY A 170 2.38 12.09 3.91
N GLU A 171 2.13 10.79 3.78
CA GLU A 171 2.66 9.98 2.67
C GLU A 171 2.04 10.30 1.30
N GLY A 172 0.71 10.47 1.27
CA GLY A 172 -0.04 10.67 0.04
C GLY A 172 -1.47 10.16 0.12
N LEU A 173 -2.03 9.76 -1.02
CA LEU A 173 -3.41 9.31 -1.20
C LEU A 173 -3.48 7.94 -1.84
N VAL A 174 -4.56 7.23 -1.50
CA VAL A 174 -5.06 6.07 -2.26
C VAL A 174 -6.39 6.48 -2.88
N TRP A 175 -6.47 6.39 -4.20
CA TRP A 175 -7.66 6.67 -4.98
C TRP A 175 -8.35 5.34 -5.27
N SER A 176 -9.63 5.26 -4.94
CA SER A 176 -10.47 4.08 -5.19
C SER A 176 -11.68 4.49 -6.01
N PRO A 177 -12.12 3.63 -6.96
CA PRO A 177 -13.31 3.92 -7.74
C PRO A 177 -14.56 3.94 -6.85
N LEU A 178 -15.53 4.76 -7.26
CA LEU A 178 -16.83 4.90 -6.62
C LEU A 178 -17.93 4.37 -7.55
N ASP A 179 -19.16 4.31 -7.03
CA ASP A 179 -20.38 3.99 -7.78
C ASP A 179 -20.29 2.67 -8.54
N GLU A 180 -20.59 2.67 -9.85
CA GLU A 180 -20.65 1.45 -10.67
C GLU A 180 -19.31 0.72 -10.79
N HIS A 181 -18.21 1.42 -10.57
CA HIS A 181 -16.86 0.86 -10.59
C HIS A 181 -16.33 0.51 -9.18
N PHE A 182 -17.13 0.74 -8.13
CA PHE A 182 -16.70 0.46 -6.77
C PHE A 182 -16.27 -1.00 -6.61
N GLY A 183 -15.09 -1.20 -6.02
CA GLY A 183 -14.53 -2.53 -5.81
C GLY A 183 -13.63 -3.02 -6.95
N ASP A 184 -13.61 -2.36 -8.10
CA ASP A 184 -12.61 -2.65 -9.12
C ASP A 184 -11.22 -2.28 -8.59
N SER A 185 -10.37 -3.29 -8.39
CA SER A 185 -9.02 -3.08 -7.88
C SER A 185 -8.04 -2.62 -8.95
N GLU A 186 -8.35 -2.82 -10.24
CA GLU A 186 -7.48 -2.40 -11.35
C GLU A 186 -7.53 -0.88 -11.54
N LEU A 187 -8.65 -0.25 -11.19
CA LEU A 187 -8.82 1.20 -11.24
C LEU A 187 -8.27 1.93 -9.99
N ARG A 188 -7.72 1.20 -9.02
CA ARG A 188 -7.11 1.82 -7.83
C ARG A 188 -5.69 2.28 -8.13
N PHE A 189 -5.37 3.48 -7.70
CA PHE A 189 -4.00 3.99 -7.77
C PHE A 189 -3.63 4.79 -6.53
N LYS A 190 -2.33 5.00 -6.33
CA LYS A 190 -1.78 5.77 -5.21
C LYS A 190 -0.98 6.94 -5.73
N SER A 191 -1.09 8.10 -5.10
CA SER A 191 -0.23 9.25 -5.35
C SER A 191 0.57 9.53 -4.08
N LYS A 192 1.90 9.64 -4.19
CA LYS A 192 2.79 9.83 -3.04
C LYS A 192 3.59 11.12 -3.17
N GLY A 193 3.68 11.84 -2.05
CA GLY A 193 4.45 13.06 -1.93
C GLY A 193 5.92 12.86 -2.25
N ALA A 194 6.60 13.90 -2.71
CA ALA A 194 8.00 13.82 -3.14
C ALA A 194 8.93 13.27 -2.04
N ARG A 195 8.64 13.57 -0.76
CA ARG A 195 9.43 13.08 0.38
C ARG A 195 9.27 11.58 0.66
N HIS A 196 8.28 10.94 0.05
CA HIS A 196 7.98 9.50 0.20
C HIS A 196 8.13 8.72 -1.10
N GLN A 197 8.55 9.38 -2.17
CA GLN A 197 8.89 8.69 -3.39
C GLN A 197 10.19 7.92 -3.18
N ILE A 198 10.11 6.62 -3.45
CA ILE A 198 11.26 5.70 -3.36
C ILE A 198 12.00 5.58 -4.69
N VAL A 199 11.53 6.29 -5.72
CA VAL A 199 12.19 6.42 -7.01
C VAL A 199 12.67 7.86 -7.19
N ASN A 200 13.78 8.03 -7.87
CA ASN A 200 14.38 9.35 -8.06
C ASN A 200 13.81 10.05 -9.31
N ARG A 201 12.73 10.85 -9.17
CA ARG A 201 12.07 11.51 -10.32
C ARG A 201 12.77 12.78 -10.84
N SER A 202 13.97 13.11 -10.34
CA SER A 202 14.76 14.22 -10.90
C SER A 202 15.46 13.80 -12.20
N GLY A 203 14.73 13.68 -13.31
CA GLY A 203 15.34 13.30 -14.59
C GLY A 203 14.38 13.28 -15.77
N ASP A 204 14.76 14.02 -16.82
CA ASP A 204 14.02 14.29 -18.06
C ASP A 204 13.71 13.01 -18.87
N LYS A 205 12.46 12.91 -19.35
CA LYS A 205 11.96 11.76 -20.14
C LYS A 205 12.60 11.78 -21.54
N ARG A 206 13.67 11.02 -21.77
CA ARG A 206 14.16 10.77 -23.14
C ARG A 206 14.20 9.28 -23.50
N LYS A 207 13.35 8.97 -24.49
CA LYS A 207 13.25 7.72 -25.24
C LYS A 207 14.61 7.23 -25.72
N ALA A 208 14.83 5.93 -25.67
CA ALA A 208 15.86 5.28 -26.48
C ALA A 208 15.35 3.94 -27.04
N ALA A 209 15.68 3.69 -28.30
CA ALA A 209 15.59 2.40 -28.93
C ALA A 209 16.99 1.98 -29.42
N ALA A 210 17.25 0.66 -29.29
CA ALA A 210 18.37 -0.15 -29.79
C ALA A 210 19.74 -0.05 -29.08
N VAL A 211 20.35 -1.22 -28.85
CA VAL A 211 21.49 -1.45 -27.94
C VAL A 211 22.83 -0.93 -28.47
N ASP A 212 23.42 0.01 -27.71
CA ASP A 212 24.71 0.69 -27.87
C ASP A 212 25.17 1.15 -26.44
N PRO A 213 26.32 1.83 -26.19
CA PRO A 213 26.68 2.42 -24.88
C PRO A 213 25.56 3.23 -24.20
N ALA A 214 24.61 3.75 -24.98
CA ALA A 214 23.37 4.35 -24.50
C ALA A 214 22.52 3.40 -23.63
N VAL A 215 22.59 2.08 -23.82
CA VAL A 215 21.92 1.08 -22.97
C VAL A 215 22.67 0.86 -21.67
N LEU A 216 24.01 0.91 -21.66
CA LEU A 216 24.74 0.84 -20.40
C LEU A 216 24.45 2.09 -19.57
N GLU A 217 24.38 3.26 -20.22
CA GLU A 217 23.96 4.51 -19.63
C GLU A 217 22.50 4.46 -19.16
N SER A 218 21.58 3.88 -19.95
CA SER A 218 20.16 3.74 -19.56
C SER A 218 19.97 2.73 -18.42
N VAL A 219 20.75 1.65 -18.37
CA VAL A 219 20.78 0.72 -17.23
C VAL A 219 21.28 1.44 -16.00
N GLN A 220 22.41 2.16 -16.06
CA GLN A 220 22.91 2.91 -14.90
C GLN A 220 21.93 4.00 -14.43
N ALA A 221 21.32 4.72 -15.37
CA ALA A 221 20.28 5.71 -15.09
C ALA A 221 19.05 5.05 -14.44
N PHE A 222 18.60 3.92 -14.98
CA PHE A 222 17.50 3.14 -14.41
C PHE A 222 17.83 2.63 -13.00
N ILE A 223 19.05 2.14 -12.77
CA ILE A 223 19.49 1.72 -11.44
C ILE A 223 19.51 2.89 -10.47
N GLY A 224 20.04 4.05 -10.87
CA GLY A 224 20.02 5.26 -10.04
C GLY A 224 18.61 5.79 -9.77
N PHE A 225 17.70 5.61 -10.70
CA PHE A 225 16.28 5.93 -10.57
C PHE A 225 15.57 4.97 -9.60
N ALA A 226 15.75 3.67 -9.80
CA ALA A 226 14.95 2.62 -9.16
C ALA A 226 15.54 2.14 -7.84
N VAL A 227 16.86 2.11 -7.67
CA VAL A 227 17.52 1.51 -6.50
C VAL A 227 18.02 2.62 -5.57
N THR A 228 17.09 3.38 -5.00
CA THR A 228 17.40 4.50 -4.10
C THR A 228 17.70 4.02 -2.67
N PRO A 229 18.39 4.82 -1.85
CA PRO A 229 18.56 4.53 -0.42
C PRO A 229 17.24 4.30 0.32
N ALA A 230 16.18 5.04 -0.06
CA ALA A 230 14.85 4.87 0.52
C ALA A 230 14.25 3.49 0.21
N ARG A 231 14.32 3.04 -1.05
CA ARG A 231 13.84 1.69 -1.43
C ARG A 231 14.66 0.59 -0.77
N LEU A 232 15.98 0.77 -0.65
CA LEU A 232 16.87 -0.18 0.03
C LEU A 232 16.51 -0.29 1.53
N ALA A 233 16.26 0.83 2.21
CA ALA A 233 15.81 0.83 3.60
C ALA A 233 14.46 0.11 3.78
N GLN A 234 13.50 0.34 2.88
CA GLN A 234 12.21 -0.35 2.91
C GLN A 234 12.34 -1.88 2.80
N GLY A 235 13.32 -2.38 2.06
CA GLY A 235 13.55 -3.83 1.99
C GLY A 235 13.98 -4.45 3.32
N LEU A 236 14.71 -3.70 4.16
CA LEU A 236 15.08 -4.15 5.51
C LEU A 236 13.86 -4.14 6.43
N GLU A 237 12.99 -3.13 6.31
CA GLU A 237 11.72 -3.07 7.03
C GLU A 237 10.83 -4.26 6.65
N ALA A 238 10.72 -4.57 5.36
CA ALA A 238 9.97 -5.71 4.87
C ALA A 238 10.52 -7.08 5.32
N LEU A 239 11.83 -7.20 5.57
CA LEU A 239 12.41 -8.39 6.21
C LEU A 239 12.00 -8.48 7.69
N ALA A 240 12.09 -7.37 8.41
CA ALA A 240 11.71 -7.31 9.81
C ALA A 240 10.23 -7.67 10.00
N GLU A 241 9.35 -7.20 9.11
CA GLU A 241 7.93 -7.59 9.07
C GLU A 241 7.70 -9.09 8.85
N GLN A 242 8.62 -9.77 8.15
CA GLN A 242 8.61 -11.22 7.98
C GLN A 242 9.22 -11.96 9.17
N GLY A 243 9.59 -11.25 10.25
CA GLY A 243 10.28 -11.81 11.40
C GLY A 243 11.70 -12.28 11.09
N LYS A 244 12.31 -11.78 10.01
CA LYS A 244 13.67 -12.14 9.59
C LYS A 244 14.64 -11.10 10.12
N ALA A 245 15.64 -11.56 10.89
CA ALA A 245 16.68 -10.69 11.40
C ALA A 245 17.56 -10.14 10.26
N HIS A 246 18.16 -8.97 10.47
CA HIS A 246 19.17 -8.44 9.57
C HIS A 246 20.48 -9.21 9.79
N GLU A 247 20.58 -10.40 9.18
CA GLU A 247 21.74 -11.29 9.25
C GLU A 247 22.01 -11.93 7.88
N MET A 248 23.21 -12.49 7.67
CA MET A 248 23.60 -13.07 6.39
C MET A 248 22.66 -14.17 5.87
N ARG A 249 21.95 -14.89 6.76
CA ARG A 249 20.95 -15.88 6.39
C ARG A 249 19.75 -15.26 5.66
N SER A 250 19.43 -14.00 5.94
CA SER A 250 18.28 -13.28 5.37
C SER A 250 18.61 -12.51 4.08
N LEU A 251 19.88 -12.47 3.67
CA LEU A 251 20.34 -11.75 2.47
C LEU A 251 19.58 -12.19 1.20
N GLY A 252 19.39 -13.49 1.00
CA GLY A 252 18.68 -14.00 -0.18
C GLY A 252 17.21 -13.56 -0.24
N ASP A 253 16.57 -13.43 0.91
CA ASP A 253 15.19 -12.96 1.01
C ASP A 253 15.07 -11.45 0.76
N TYR A 254 16.01 -10.66 1.30
CA TYR A 254 16.12 -9.23 1.03
C TYR A 254 16.28 -8.95 -0.47
N MET A 255 17.24 -9.63 -1.11
CA MET A 255 17.52 -9.46 -2.53
C MET A 255 16.30 -9.84 -3.38
N ARG A 256 15.60 -10.92 -3.01
CA ARG A 256 14.37 -11.34 -3.70
C ARG A 256 13.26 -10.30 -3.54
N TRP A 257 13.07 -9.76 -2.35
CA TRP A 257 12.09 -8.70 -2.10
C TRP A 257 12.37 -7.47 -2.98
N LEU A 258 13.61 -6.97 -2.96
CA LEU A 258 13.98 -5.77 -3.71
C LEU A 258 13.84 -5.98 -5.22
N ALA A 259 14.28 -7.14 -5.72
CA ALA A 259 14.13 -7.51 -7.12
C ALA A 259 12.65 -7.50 -7.56
N ASN A 260 11.77 -8.10 -6.77
CA ASN A 260 10.35 -8.14 -7.06
C ASN A 260 9.69 -6.76 -6.95
N ASP A 261 10.09 -5.96 -5.96
CA ASP A 261 9.59 -4.59 -5.79
C ASP A 261 9.96 -3.71 -6.99
N VAL A 262 11.24 -3.67 -7.38
CA VAL A 262 11.70 -2.92 -8.56
C VAL A 262 10.98 -3.40 -9.81
N ARG A 263 10.87 -4.72 -10.01
CA ARG A 263 10.23 -5.28 -11.19
C ARG A 263 8.75 -4.92 -11.30
N ARG A 264 8.03 -4.84 -10.17
CA ARG A 264 6.61 -4.48 -10.13
C ARG A 264 6.40 -2.97 -10.22
N GLU A 265 7.06 -2.21 -9.35
CA GLU A 265 6.83 -0.77 -9.22
C GLU A 265 7.55 0.06 -10.29
N CYS A 266 8.43 -0.53 -11.11
CA CYS A 266 9.12 0.15 -12.20
C CYS A 266 8.96 -0.55 -13.56
N ALA A 267 7.85 -1.27 -13.76
CA ALA A 267 7.56 -1.97 -15.02
C ALA A 267 7.43 -1.00 -16.20
N ASP A 268 6.69 0.10 -16.01
CA ASP A 268 6.47 1.13 -17.04
C ASP A 268 7.78 1.87 -17.39
N GLU A 269 8.64 2.13 -16.40
CA GLU A 269 9.95 2.74 -16.64
C GLU A 269 10.89 1.79 -17.38
N LEU A 270 10.84 0.48 -17.11
CA LEU A 270 11.57 -0.51 -17.91
C LEU A 270 11.10 -0.49 -19.37
N GLU A 271 9.78 -0.56 -19.60
CA GLU A 271 9.19 -0.56 -20.94
C GLU A 271 9.51 0.73 -21.71
N SER A 272 9.31 1.90 -21.10
CA SER A 272 9.54 3.20 -21.74
C SER A 272 11.02 3.47 -22.08
N ASN A 273 11.95 2.83 -21.37
CA ASN A 273 13.38 2.88 -21.66
C ASN A 273 13.86 1.72 -22.57
N GLY A 274 12.96 0.85 -23.03
CA GLY A 274 13.29 -0.31 -23.85
C GLY A 274 14.20 -1.32 -23.14
N LEU A 275 14.11 -1.39 -21.81
CA LEU A 275 14.90 -2.28 -20.96
C LEU A 275 14.10 -3.51 -20.56
N GLU A 276 14.73 -4.67 -20.67
CA GLU A 276 14.23 -5.91 -20.12
C GLU A 276 14.81 -6.17 -18.73
N TRP A 277 14.03 -6.84 -17.87
CA TRP A 277 14.46 -7.20 -16.51
C TRP A 277 15.83 -7.89 -16.47
N LYS A 278 16.10 -8.80 -17.43
CA LYS A 278 17.37 -9.54 -17.51
C LYS A 278 18.60 -8.63 -17.65
N GLN A 279 18.42 -7.42 -18.19
CA GLN A 279 19.50 -6.45 -18.40
C GLN A 279 19.85 -5.67 -17.11
N VAL A 280 18.88 -5.45 -16.23
CA VAL A 280 19.05 -4.66 -14.99
C VAL A 280 19.24 -5.53 -13.74
N ALA A 281 18.73 -6.76 -13.74
CA ALA A 281 18.63 -7.61 -12.55
C ALA A 281 19.95 -7.83 -11.83
N LYS A 282 21.06 -7.97 -12.56
CA LYS A 282 22.39 -8.15 -11.97
C LYS A 282 22.79 -6.95 -11.11
N GLN A 283 22.65 -5.74 -11.64
CA GLN A 283 23.05 -4.51 -10.95
C GLN A 283 22.12 -4.17 -9.77
N VAL A 284 20.81 -4.42 -9.91
CA VAL A 284 19.86 -4.32 -8.78
C VAL A 284 20.31 -5.21 -7.63
N ASN A 285 20.64 -6.47 -7.91
CA ASN A 285 21.09 -7.44 -6.91
C ASN A 285 22.45 -7.07 -6.29
N GLU A 286 23.39 -6.54 -7.07
CA GLU A 286 24.70 -6.09 -6.57
C GLU A 286 24.55 -4.91 -5.61
N GLN A 287 23.74 -3.91 -5.95
CA GLN A 287 23.42 -2.76 -5.08
C GLN A 287 22.72 -3.22 -3.79
N ALA A 288 21.73 -4.12 -3.91
CA ALA A 288 21.02 -4.70 -2.78
C ALA A 288 21.99 -5.37 -1.81
N LYS A 289 22.82 -6.29 -2.32
CA LYS A 289 23.79 -7.03 -1.52
C LYS A 289 24.77 -6.10 -0.83
N ARG A 290 25.29 -5.10 -1.55
CA ARG A 290 26.22 -4.12 -1.01
C ARG A 290 25.60 -3.38 0.18
N TYR A 291 24.43 -2.79 0.00
CA TYR A 291 23.73 -2.06 1.07
C TYR A 291 23.42 -2.94 2.28
N PHE A 292 22.94 -4.16 2.04
CA PHE A 292 22.63 -5.11 3.11
C PHE A 292 23.87 -5.47 3.94
N CYS A 293 25.00 -5.75 3.27
CA CYS A 293 26.26 -6.09 3.92
C CYS A 293 26.92 -4.90 4.63
N GLU A 294 26.80 -3.69 4.10
CA GLU A 294 27.35 -2.47 4.73
C GLU A 294 26.58 -2.11 6.03
N GLY A 295 25.32 -2.53 6.15
CA GLY A 295 24.50 -2.31 7.34
C GLY A 295 24.52 -3.42 8.39
N LEU A 296 25.31 -4.49 8.18
CA LEU A 296 25.56 -5.57 9.16
C LEU A 296 26.67 -5.19 10.12
#